data_AF-A0AAU0NVG2-F1
#
_entry.id   AF-A0AAU0NVG2-F1
#
_cell.length_a   1.000
_cell.length_b   1.000
_cell.length_c   1.000
_cell.angle_alpha   90.00
_cell.angle_beta   90.00
_cell.angle_gamma   90.00
#
_symmetry.space_group_name_H-M   'P 1'
#
loop_
_entity.id
_entity.type
_entity.pdbx_description
1 polymer ?
#
loop_
_entity_poly.entity_id
_entity_poly.type
_entity_poly.pdbx_seq_one_letter_code
_entity_poly.pdbx_strand_id
1 'polypeptide(L)'
;MSIEENKYGNITGIVSKVVKISDDKLDKEIHQVMEMYAKLVTACPHTFKEIKKYFLEQCDAMPIALNDERMDLFKSVVIMKHFKDEEHKAPRFSDMTNEEIAKWHKEKSDMFYDAHFESPQQYGLNLHGYYLPYTKRNEVFYNEVYSKFKNCTYGIANRSEMDDICFFFEETTGDYYFTCPGCSLMYKVIIFIGINEEDIKKRNQRFATYFNAMVQMGYLPKLY
;
A
#
# COMPACT_ATOMS: atom_id res chain seq x y z
N MET A 1 25.82 5.47 29.08
CA MET A 1 26.14 4.08 28.69
C MET A 1 25.90 3.96 27.20
N SER A 2 26.93 3.54 26.48
CA SER A 2 27.02 3.46 25.02
C SER A 2 25.99 2.52 24.42
N ILE A 3 25.33 2.94 23.34
CA ILE A 3 24.52 2.09 22.49
C ILE A 3 25.46 1.54 21.41
N GLU A 4 25.66 0.23 21.41
CA GLU A 4 26.31 -0.48 20.31
C GLU A 4 25.40 -0.41 19.07
N GLU A 5 26.00 0.04 17.97
CA GLU A 5 25.41 0.05 16.63
C GLU A 5 25.20 -1.39 16.15
N ASN A 6 23.95 -1.84 16.09
CA ASN A 6 23.63 -3.10 15.44
C ASN A 6 23.41 -2.85 13.93
N LYS A 7 24.38 -3.28 13.14
CA LYS A 7 24.42 -3.22 11.67
C LYS A 7 23.47 -4.26 11.05
N TYR A 8 22.17 -4.03 11.02
CA TYR A 8 21.26 -4.75 10.12
C TYR A 8 20.09 -3.86 9.71
N GLY A 9 20.00 -3.58 8.40
CA GLY A 9 18.79 -3.19 7.66
C GLY A 9 17.94 -2.04 8.23
N ASN A 10 18.10 -0.85 7.66
CA ASN A 10 17.26 0.33 7.91
C ASN A 10 15.76 0.04 7.67
N ILE A 11 15.05 -0.44 8.70
CA ILE A 11 13.61 -0.27 8.83
C ILE A 11 13.42 1.05 9.57
N THR A 12 13.34 2.15 8.82
CA THR A 12 12.88 3.44 9.35
C THR A 12 11.40 3.34 9.69
N GLY A 13 11.11 2.79 10.87
CA GLY A 13 9.81 2.96 11.52
C GLY A 13 9.65 4.42 11.90
N ILE A 14 8.69 5.11 11.28
CA ILE A 14 8.29 6.44 11.71
C ILE A 14 7.65 6.29 13.09
N VAL A 15 8.42 6.54 14.16
CA VAL A 15 7.86 6.74 15.50
C VAL A 15 7.24 8.13 15.50
N SER A 16 6.00 8.23 14.99
CA SER A 16 5.22 9.44 15.16
C SER A 16 4.92 9.60 16.65
N LYS A 17 5.24 10.78 17.19
CA LYS A 17 4.85 11.23 18.53
C LYS A 17 3.39 10.84 18.79
N VAL A 18 3.16 9.88 19.69
CA VAL A 18 1.83 9.49 20.15
C VAL A 18 1.30 10.63 21.00
N VAL A 19 0.61 11.57 20.36
CA VAL A 19 -0.29 12.49 21.05
C VAL A 19 -1.47 11.65 21.49
N LYS A 20 -1.65 11.52 22.80
CA LYS A 20 -2.75 10.81 23.46
C LYS A 20 -4.06 11.58 23.24
N ILE A 21 -4.51 11.66 21.99
CA ILE A 21 -5.92 11.95 21.68
C ILE A 21 -6.65 10.66 22.07
N SER A 22 -7.72 10.75 22.86
CA SER A 22 -8.48 9.53 23.20
C SER A 22 -8.92 8.85 21.89
N ASP A 23 -8.41 7.65 21.62
CA ASP A 23 -8.65 6.90 20.38
C ASP A 23 -10.13 6.93 19.98
N ASP A 24 -11.04 6.81 20.95
CA ASP A 24 -12.49 6.82 20.73
C ASP A 24 -13.05 8.07 20.03
N LYS A 25 -12.45 9.25 20.22
CA LYS A 25 -12.92 10.48 19.56
C LYS A 25 -12.45 10.52 18.11
N LEU A 26 -11.18 10.17 17.89
CA LEU A 26 -10.60 10.10 16.55
C LEU A 26 -11.29 9.01 15.72
N ASP A 27 -11.57 7.86 16.30
CA ASP A 27 -12.28 6.76 15.64
C ASP A 27 -13.71 7.16 15.24
N LYS A 28 -14.40 7.93 16.09
CA LYS A 28 -15.73 8.49 15.77
C LYS A 28 -15.65 9.49 14.61
N GLU A 29 -14.67 10.38 14.61
CA GLU A 29 -14.45 11.35 13.53
C GLU A 29 -14.13 10.63 12.22
N ILE A 30 -13.25 9.63 12.24
CA ILE A 30 -12.91 8.80 11.07
C ILE A 30 -14.16 8.07 10.55
N HIS A 31 -14.94 7.44 11.42
CA HIS A 31 -16.19 6.77 11.03
C HIS A 31 -17.20 7.74 10.40
N GLN A 32 -17.39 8.93 10.98
CA GLN A 32 -18.30 9.94 10.44
C GLN A 32 -17.87 10.39 9.04
N VAL A 33 -16.58 10.64 8.84
CA VAL A 33 -16.03 11.02 7.53
C VAL A 33 -16.22 9.90 6.51
N MET A 34 -15.95 8.64 6.88
CA MET A 34 -16.19 7.49 6.01
C MET A 34 -17.66 7.35 5.61
N GLU A 35 -18.60 7.55 6.53
CA GLU A 35 -20.04 7.52 6.26
C GLU A 35 -20.49 8.67 5.34
N MET A 36 -19.89 9.85 5.47
CA MET A 36 -20.16 10.95 4.55
C MET A 36 -19.71 10.62 3.13
N TYR A 37 -18.49 10.10 2.97
CA TYR A 37 -17.99 9.70 1.65
C TYR A 37 -18.77 8.52 1.05
N ALA A 38 -19.26 7.58 1.87
CA ALA A 38 -20.06 6.45 1.40
C ALA A 38 -21.35 6.88 0.69
N LYS A 39 -21.90 8.05 1.06
CA LYS A 39 -23.09 8.64 0.43
C LYS A 39 -22.79 9.37 -0.89
N LEU A 40 -21.52 9.66 -1.17
CA LEU A 40 -21.09 10.44 -2.34
C LEU A 40 -20.55 9.57 -3.48
N VAL A 41 -20.37 8.27 -3.25
CA VAL A 41 -19.80 7.35 -4.24
C VAL A 41 -20.76 6.22 -4.54
N THR A 42 -20.68 5.70 -5.76
CA THR A 42 -21.40 4.51 -6.20
C THR A 42 -20.41 3.41 -6.55
N ALA A 43 -20.84 2.15 -6.44
CA ALA A 43 -20.02 1.03 -6.86
C ALA A 43 -19.71 1.10 -8.37
N CYS A 44 -18.47 0.82 -8.73
CA CYS A 44 -17.96 0.87 -10.10
C CYS A 44 -16.78 -0.10 -10.30
N PRO A 45 -16.91 -1.39 -9.93
CA PRO A 45 -15.79 -2.32 -10.02
C PRO A 45 -15.46 -2.62 -11.50
N HIS A 46 -14.17 -2.62 -11.83
CA HIS A 46 -13.68 -3.04 -13.13
C HIS A 46 -12.98 -4.39 -13.05
N THR A 47 -13.02 -5.15 -14.14
CA THR A 47 -12.29 -6.41 -14.25
C THR A 47 -10.79 -6.15 -14.35
N PHE A 48 -9.97 -7.13 -13.95
CA PHE A 48 -8.52 -7.00 -14.07
C PHE A 48 -8.06 -6.75 -15.52
N LYS A 49 -8.75 -7.35 -16.50
CA LYS A 49 -8.47 -7.10 -17.93
C LYS A 49 -8.68 -5.64 -18.32
N GLU A 50 -9.74 -5.00 -17.82
CA GLU A 50 -10.00 -3.57 -18.04
C GLU A 50 -8.97 -2.72 -17.32
N ILE A 51 -8.66 -3.04 -16.06
CA ILE A 51 -7.67 -2.34 -15.25
C ILE A 51 -6.30 -2.36 -15.93
N LYS A 52 -5.83 -3.55 -16.35
CA LYS A 52 -4.57 -3.72 -17.06
C LYS A 52 -4.54 -2.91 -18.36
N LYS A 53 -5.63 -2.96 -19.14
CA LYS A 53 -5.73 -2.18 -20.38
C LYS A 53 -5.62 -0.69 -20.09
N TYR A 54 -6.41 -0.18 -19.16
CA TYR A 54 -6.39 1.23 -18.76
C TYR A 54 -5.00 1.67 -18.29
N PHE A 55 -4.37 0.89 -17.40
CA PHE A 55 -3.03 1.19 -16.89
C PHE A 55 -1.98 1.31 -18.00
N LEU A 56 -1.95 0.35 -18.93
CA LEU A 56 -1.03 0.38 -20.08
C LEU A 56 -1.37 1.50 -21.08
N GLU A 57 -2.60 1.99 -21.11
CA GLU A 57 -3.00 3.19 -21.86
C GLU A 57 -2.60 4.50 -21.16
N GLN A 58 -2.23 4.49 -19.88
CA GLN A 58 -1.83 5.71 -19.15
C GLN A 58 -0.31 5.93 -19.10
N CYS A 59 0.50 4.89 -19.30
CA CYS A 59 1.95 4.96 -19.12
C CYS A 59 2.68 4.00 -20.08
N ASP A 60 4.00 4.18 -20.19
CA ASP A 60 4.85 3.14 -20.76
C ASP A 60 5.26 2.20 -19.62
N ALA A 61 4.90 0.93 -19.67
CA ALA A 61 5.21 -0.01 -18.60
C ALA A 61 5.76 -1.31 -19.17
N MET A 62 6.72 -1.90 -18.46
CA MET A 62 7.34 -3.17 -18.81
C MET A 62 7.04 -4.20 -17.73
N PRO A 63 6.68 -5.44 -18.11
CA PRO A 63 6.39 -6.48 -17.13
C PRO A 63 7.62 -6.81 -16.30
N ILE A 64 7.40 -7.04 -15.00
CA ILE A 64 8.41 -7.57 -14.08
C ILE A 64 8.34 -9.10 -14.13
N ALA A 65 9.49 -9.76 -14.13
CA ALA A 65 9.55 -11.22 -14.09
C ALA A 65 9.01 -11.75 -12.76
N LEU A 66 8.33 -12.91 -12.78
CA LEU A 66 7.72 -13.47 -11.57
C LEU A 66 8.73 -13.85 -10.47
N ASN A 67 10.00 -14.05 -10.83
CA ASN A 67 11.11 -14.35 -9.92
C ASN A 67 11.94 -13.11 -9.53
N ASP A 68 11.43 -11.90 -9.83
CA ASP A 68 12.04 -10.66 -9.37
C ASP A 68 11.77 -10.49 -7.87
N GLU A 69 12.77 -10.05 -7.11
CA GLU A 69 12.68 -9.86 -5.65
C GLU A 69 11.51 -8.96 -5.24
N ARG A 70 11.18 -7.96 -6.07
CA ARG A 70 10.04 -7.05 -5.82
C ARG A 70 8.70 -7.78 -5.95
N MET A 71 8.61 -8.75 -6.87
CA MET A 71 7.44 -9.62 -6.99
C MET A 71 7.32 -10.56 -5.79
N ASP A 72 8.44 -11.11 -5.30
CA ASP A 72 8.45 -11.98 -4.14
C ASP A 72 8.02 -11.25 -2.86
N LEU A 73 8.43 -9.98 -2.70
CA LEU A 73 7.96 -9.14 -1.60
C LEU A 73 6.44 -8.94 -1.68
N PHE A 74 5.93 -8.56 -2.85
CA PHE A 74 4.48 -8.35 -3.04
C PHE A 74 3.68 -9.64 -2.80
N LYS A 75 4.15 -10.78 -3.31
CA LYS A 75 3.60 -12.12 -3.06
C LYS A 75 3.48 -12.37 -1.56
N SER A 76 4.56 -12.16 -0.81
CA SER A 76 4.61 -12.42 0.63
C SER A 76 3.56 -11.59 1.38
N VAL A 77 3.40 -10.31 0.99
CA VAL A 77 2.38 -9.41 1.56
C VAL A 77 0.96 -9.93 1.29
N VAL A 78 0.66 -10.35 0.06
CA VAL A 78 -0.67 -10.89 -0.29
C VAL A 78 -0.96 -12.19 0.45
N ILE A 79 0.01 -13.11 0.49
CA ILE A 79 -0.11 -14.39 1.20
C ILE A 79 -0.40 -14.14 2.68
N MET A 80 0.40 -13.28 3.31
CA MET A 80 0.22 -12.94 4.71
C MET A 80 -1.20 -12.43 4.95
N LYS A 81 -1.60 -11.40 4.21
CA LYS A 81 -2.89 -10.71 4.41
C LYS A 81 -4.11 -11.62 4.28
N HIS A 82 -4.14 -12.54 3.32
CA HIS A 82 -5.35 -13.33 3.03
C HIS A 82 -5.34 -14.75 3.60
N PHE A 83 -4.17 -15.32 3.89
CA PHE A 83 -4.06 -16.74 4.24
C PHE A 83 -3.39 -17.01 5.58
N LYS A 84 -2.75 -16.02 6.19
CA LYS A 84 -2.02 -16.20 7.46
C LYS A 84 -2.42 -15.19 8.55
N ASP A 85 -2.94 -14.02 8.18
CA ASP A 85 -3.17 -12.89 9.09
C ASP A 85 -4.49 -13.00 9.90
N GLU A 86 -5.46 -13.81 9.46
CA GLU A 86 -6.73 -13.94 10.20
C GLU A 86 -6.54 -14.49 11.63
N GLU A 87 -5.50 -15.30 11.86
CA GLU A 87 -5.15 -15.84 13.19
C GLU A 87 -4.24 -14.91 14.01
N HIS A 88 -3.64 -13.89 13.39
CA HIS A 88 -2.56 -13.08 14.00
C HIS A 88 -2.79 -11.56 13.84
N LYS A 89 -4.02 -11.09 14.03
CA LYS A 89 -4.34 -9.64 14.01
C LYS A 89 -3.46 -8.88 15.00
N ALA A 90 -3.05 -7.67 14.62
CA ALA A 90 -2.25 -6.81 15.48
C ALA A 90 -2.95 -6.58 16.83
N PRO A 91 -2.34 -6.98 17.96
CA PRO A 91 -2.91 -6.79 19.28
C PRO A 91 -2.86 -5.31 19.68
N ARG A 92 -3.61 -4.95 20.71
CA ARG A 92 -3.42 -3.67 21.39
C ARG A 92 -2.13 -3.72 22.18
N PHE A 93 -1.05 -3.19 21.61
CA PHE A 93 0.26 -3.17 22.25
C PHE A 93 0.28 -2.40 23.59
N SER A 94 -0.73 -1.57 23.87
CA SER A 94 -0.90 -0.90 25.16
C SER A 94 -1.04 -1.87 26.33
N ASP A 95 -1.52 -3.09 26.06
CA ASP A 95 -1.88 -4.08 27.07
C ASP A 95 -0.80 -5.19 27.18
N MET A 96 0.33 -5.02 26.48
CA MET A 96 1.41 -5.99 26.37
C MET A 96 2.71 -5.46 26.98
N THR A 97 3.50 -6.36 27.53
CA THR A 97 4.88 -6.12 27.93
C THR A 97 5.79 -6.00 26.71
N ASN A 98 6.95 -5.36 26.87
CA ASN A 98 7.96 -5.29 25.81
C ASN A 98 8.42 -6.68 25.31
N GLU A 99 8.45 -7.68 26.20
CA GLU A 99 8.80 -9.06 25.84
C GLU A 99 7.73 -9.70 24.96
N GLU A 100 6.46 -9.50 25.28
CA GLU A 100 5.33 -9.98 24.46
C GLU A 100 5.29 -9.28 23.09
N ILE A 101 5.57 -7.97 23.05
CA ILE A 101 5.69 -7.20 21.81
C ILE A 101 6.83 -7.76 20.95
N ALA A 102 8.01 -8.00 21.53
CA ALA A 102 9.16 -8.56 20.83
C ALA A 102 8.88 -9.98 20.30
N LYS A 103 8.22 -10.82 21.11
CA LYS A 103 7.80 -12.16 20.71
C LYS A 103 6.83 -12.11 19.53
N TRP A 104 5.81 -11.25 19.58
CA TRP A 104 4.86 -11.07 18.48
C TRP A 104 5.55 -10.60 17.20
N HIS A 105 6.48 -9.63 17.29
CA HIS A 105 7.25 -9.18 16.13
C HIS A 105 8.09 -10.30 15.52
N LYS A 106 8.72 -11.14 16.36
CA LYS A 106 9.49 -12.29 15.90
C LYS A 106 8.59 -13.30 15.19
N GLU A 107 7.47 -13.69 15.78
CA GLU A 107 6.50 -14.61 15.17
C GLU A 107 6.01 -14.08 13.81
N LYS A 108 5.66 -12.78 13.73
CA LYS A 108 5.30 -12.13 12.46
C LYS A 108 6.42 -12.14 11.43
N SER A 109 7.66 -11.91 11.85
CA SER A 109 8.83 -11.94 10.97
C SER A 109 9.08 -13.36 10.44
N ASP A 110 8.97 -14.37 11.30
CA ASP A 110 9.15 -15.78 10.93
C ASP A 110 8.06 -16.19 9.93
N MET A 111 6.79 -15.82 10.16
CA MET A 111 5.70 -16.06 9.20
C MET A 111 5.91 -15.37 7.86
N PHE A 112 6.40 -14.13 7.86
CA PHE A 112 6.68 -13.39 6.63
C PHE A 112 7.82 -14.05 5.85
N TYR A 113 8.85 -14.52 6.56
CA TYR A 113 9.94 -15.29 5.97
C TYR A 113 9.43 -16.59 5.35
N ASP A 114 8.54 -17.33 6.02
CA ASP A 114 7.93 -18.55 5.46
C ASP A 114 7.14 -18.24 4.17
N ALA A 115 6.30 -17.20 4.19
CA ALA A 115 5.52 -16.77 3.02
C ALA A 115 6.40 -16.40 1.81
N HIS A 116 7.64 -15.96 2.05
CA HIS A 116 8.60 -15.65 0.99
C HIS A 116 9.00 -16.89 0.18
N PHE A 117 9.09 -18.06 0.80
CA PHE A 117 9.45 -19.32 0.12
C PHE A 117 8.25 -20.09 -0.44
N GLU A 118 7.03 -19.65 -0.13
CA GLU A 118 5.82 -20.28 -0.64
C GLU A 118 5.55 -19.88 -2.11
N SER A 119 4.86 -20.77 -2.82
CA SER A 119 4.49 -20.59 -4.22
C SER A 119 3.10 -19.95 -4.32
N PRO A 120 2.91 -18.90 -5.13
CA PRO A 120 1.60 -18.25 -5.28
C PRO A 120 0.53 -19.20 -5.84
N GLN A 121 0.94 -20.21 -6.61
CA GLN A 121 0.05 -21.24 -7.16
C GLN A 121 -0.61 -22.09 -6.08
N GLN A 122 0.04 -22.30 -4.93
CA GLN A 122 -0.56 -23.01 -3.78
C GLN A 122 -1.81 -22.31 -3.24
N TYR A 123 -1.91 -21.00 -3.49
CA TYR A 123 -2.99 -20.14 -3.03
C TYR A 123 -3.94 -19.70 -4.15
N GLY A 124 -3.73 -20.17 -5.39
CA GLY A 124 -4.50 -19.72 -6.56
C GLY A 124 -4.31 -18.23 -6.90
N LEU A 125 -3.17 -17.65 -6.51
CA LEU A 125 -2.88 -16.22 -6.74
C LEU A 125 -2.33 -15.97 -8.15
N ASN A 126 -2.81 -14.90 -8.76
CA ASN A 126 -2.41 -14.46 -10.09
C ASN A 126 -1.77 -13.07 -9.99
N LEU A 127 -0.43 -13.07 -9.89
CA LEU A 127 0.37 -11.87 -9.66
C LEU A 127 0.82 -11.25 -10.99
N HIS A 128 0.72 -9.92 -11.08
CA HIS A 128 1.15 -9.13 -12.22
C HIS A 128 1.96 -7.92 -11.74
N GLY A 129 3.21 -7.82 -12.15
CA GLY A 129 4.08 -6.68 -11.84
C GLY A 129 4.49 -5.91 -13.08
N TYR A 130 4.62 -4.60 -12.95
CA TYR A 130 5.10 -3.71 -14.00
C TYR A 130 6.02 -2.66 -13.40
N TYR A 131 7.12 -2.36 -14.09
CA TYR A 131 7.94 -1.19 -13.79
C TYR A 131 7.77 -0.15 -14.91
N LEU A 132 7.89 1.11 -14.55
CA LEU A 132 7.79 2.24 -15.48
C LEU A 132 9.19 2.71 -15.83
N PRO A 133 9.73 2.40 -17.03
CA PRO A 133 11.00 2.97 -17.45
C PRO A 133 10.93 4.51 -17.52
N TYR A 134 12.07 5.17 -17.36
CA TYR A 134 12.16 6.62 -17.55
C TYR A 134 12.06 6.96 -19.05
N THR A 135 10.83 7.19 -19.51
CA THR A 135 10.51 7.65 -20.88
C THR A 135 9.94 9.06 -20.84
N LYS A 136 9.90 9.74 -22.00
CA LYS A 136 9.25 11.05 -22.13
C LYS A 136 7.80 11.05 -21.65
N ARG A 137 7.08 9.94 -21.83
CA ARG A 137 5.69 9.81 -21.39
C ARG A 137 5.58 9.68 -19.86
N ASN A 138 6.50 8.95 -19.26
CA ASN A 138 6.51 8.69 -17.81
C ASN A 138 7.20 9.78 -17.00
N GLU A 139 7.95 10.69 -17.63
CA GLU A 139 8.71 11.77 -16.99
C GLU A 139 7.88 12.56 -15.98
N VAL A 140 6.60 12.82 -16.28
CA VAL A 140 5.67 13.51 -15.37
C VAL A 140 5.53 12.80 -14.03
N PHE A 141 5.43 11.46 -14.01
CA PHE A 141 5.26 10.70 -12.78
C PHE A 141 6.54 10.70 -11.94
N TYR A 142 7.69 10.61 -12.58
CA TYR A 142 8.98 10.78 -11.92
C TYR A 142 9.10 12.17 -11.30
N ASN A 143 8.76 13.23 -12.04
CA ASN A 143 8.80 14.61 -11.54
C ASN A 143 7.87 14.84 -10.34
N GLU A 144 6.66 14.25 -10.36
CA GLU A 144 5.75 14.29 -9.22
C GLU A 144 6.37 13.62 -7.99
N VAL A 145 6.93 12.41 -8.16
CA VAL A 145 7.59 11.66 -7.09
C VAL A 145 8.79 12.45 -6.54
N TYR A 146 9.64 12.99 -7.41
CA TYR A 146 10.76 13.87 -7.02
C TYR A 146 10.30 15.08 -6.21
N SER A 147 9.22 15.74 -6.65
CA SER A 147 8.73 16.95 -5.99
C SER A 147 8.24 16.67 -4.56
N LYS A 148 7.63 15.51 -4.33
CA LYS A 148 7.18 15.09 -3.00
C LYS A 148 8.33 14.76 -2.08
N PHE A 149 9.31 14.00 -2.56
CA PHE A 149 10.49 13.65 -1.76
C PHE A 149 11.36 14.86 -1.43
N LYS A 150 11.48 15.83 -2.33
CA LYS A 150 12.21 17.09 -2.08
C LYS A 150 11.64 17.88 -0.89
N ASN A 151 10.33 17.76 -0.64
CA ASN A 151 9.66 18.44 0.46
C ASN A 151 9.73 17.65 1.79
N CYS A 152 10.18 16.39 1.78
CA CYS A 152 10.43 15.63 2.99
C CYS A 152 11.85 15.98 3.51
N THR A 153 11.92 16.81 4.55
CA THR A 153 13.16 17.27 5.21
C THR A 153 13.99 16.18 5.90
N TYR A 154 13.58 14.91 5.81
CA TYR A 154 14.33 13.78 6.36
C TYR A 154 15.21 13.12 5.28
N GLY A 155 16.46 13.57 5.22
CA GLY A 155 17.61 12.67 5.20
C GLY A 155 17.84 11.71 4.03
N ILE A 156 17.21 11.86 2.87
CA ILE A 156 17.59 11.09 1.66
C ILE A 156 18.32 12.02 0.67
N ALA A 157 19.30 12.76 1.18
CA ALA A 157 20.29 13.44 0.34
C ALA A 157 21.32 12.39 -0.10
N ASN A 158 21.03 11.70 -1.22
CA ASN A 158 21.91 10.87 -2.07
C ASN A 158 21.22 9.57 -2.53
N ARG A 159 20.06 9.66 -3.19
CA ARG A 159 19.65 8.60 -4.11
C ARG A 159 19.96 9.05 -5.53
N SER A 160 21.19 8.76 -5.97
CA SER A 160 21.59 8.79 -7.38
C SER A 160 20.89 7.71 -8.21
N GLU A 161 20.16 6.79 -7.56
CA GLU A 161 19.33 5.75 -8.16
C GLU A 161 17.96 5.85 -7.48
N MET A 162 16.99 6.49 -8.13
CA MET A 162 15.61 6.31 -7.73
C MET A 162 15.21 4.88 -8.07
N ASP A 163 14.69 4.15 -7.09
CA ASP A 163 14.08 2.84 -7.34
C ASP A 163 13.00 3.00 -8.42
N ASP A 164 12.93 2.04 -9.33
CA ASP A 164 11.92 2.03 -10.39
C ASP A 164 10.51 2.26 -9.81
N ILE A 165 9.72 3.10 -10.48
CA ILE A 165 8.29 3.18 -10.19
C ILE A 165 7.65 1.86 -10.63
N CYS A 166 7.09 1.12 -9.68
CA CYS A 166 6.53 -0.21 -9.88
C CYS A 166 5.06 -0.26 -9.45
N PHE A 167 4.30 -1.05 -10.18
CA PHE A 167 2.88 -1.32 -9.97
C PHE A 167 2.68 -2.82 -9.91
N PHE A 168 2.09 -3.29 -8.82
CA PHE A 168 1.82 -4.69 -8.56
C PHE A 168 0.33 -4.89 -8.38
N PHE A 169 -0.19 -5.95 -8.98
CA PHE A 169 -1.59 -6.33 -8.91
C PHE A 169 -1.69 -7.83 -8.65
N GLU A 170 -2.66 -8.20 -7.83
CA GLU A 170 -3.07 -9.59 -7.67
C GLU A 170 -4.54 -9.71 -8.09
N GLU A 171 -4.77 -10.50 -9.13
CA GLU A 171 -6.04 -10.55 -9.86
C GLU A 171 -7.14 -11.29 -9.10
N THR A 172 -6.81 -12.33 -8.33
CA THR A 172 -7.80 -13.21 -7.68
C THR A 172 -8.45 -12.53 -6.47
N THR A 173 -7.66 -11.83 -5.66
CA THR A 173 -8.12 -11.10 -4.48
C THR A 173 -8.47 -9.66 -4.83
N GLY A 174 -7.85 -9.07 -5.85
CA GLY A 174 -7.98 -7.65 -6.21
C GLY A 174 -7.05 -6.72 -5.44
N ASP A 175 -5.98 -7.25 -4.85
CA ASP A 175 -4.98 -6.45 -4.14
C ASP A 175 -4.00 -5.77 -5.09
N TYR A 176 -3.47 -4.64 -4.65
CA TYR A 176 -2.53 -3.85 -5.42
C TYR A 176 -1.53 -3.14 -4.50
N TYR A 177 -0.34 -2.89 -5.03
CA TYR A 177 0.74 -2.17 -4.35
C TYR A 177 1.51 -1.30 -5.35
N PHE A 178 1.96 -0.13 -4.90
CA PHE A 178 2.63 0.87 -5.75
C PHE A 178 3.84 1.46 -5.03
N THR A 179 4.98 1.62 -5.73
CA THR A 179 6.19 2.23 -5.15
C THR A 179 6.24 3.76 -5.33
N CYS A 180 5.27 4.37 -6.01
CA CYS A 180 5.17 5.83 -6.19
C CYS A 180 4.11 6.45 -5.24
N PRO A 181 4.39 6.68 -3.95
CA PRO A 181 3.39 7.19 -3.02
C PRO A 181 2.83 8.54 -3.48
N GLY A 182 1.58 8.53 -3.93
CA GLY A 182 0.84 9.69 -4.36
C GLY A 182 1.25 10.29 -5.70
N CYS A 183 1.87 9.52 -6.60
CA CYS A 183 1.95 9.93 -7.99
C CYS A 183 0.55 9.95 -8.64
N SER A 184 0.29 10.83 -9.59
CA SER A 184 -1.05 11.00 -10.19
C SER A 184 -1.53 9.75 -10.91
N LEU A 185 -0.62 8.97 -11.49
CA LEU A 185 -0.93 7.67 -12.08
C LEU A 185 -1.53 6.70 -11.05
N MET A 186 -0.95 6.65 -9.85
CA MET A 186 -1.45 5.81 -8.76
C MET A 186 -2.92 6.11 -8.47
N TYR A 187 -3.27 7.39 -8.30
CA TYR A 187 -4.65 7.79 -8.01
C TYR A 187 -5.58 7.50 -9.20
N LYS A 188 -5.15 7.77 -10.43
CA LYS A 188 -5.93 7.43 -11.64
C LYS A 188 -6.24 5.94 -11.70
N VAL A 189 -5.25 5.09 -11.45
CA VAL A 189 -5.40 3.63 -11.45
C VAL A 189 -6.34 3.18 -10.32
N ILE A 190 -6.18 3.69 -9.10
CA ILE A 190 -7.08 3.37 -7.96
C ILE A 190 -8.53 3.73 -8.28
N ILE A 191 -8.78 4.93 -8.83
CA ILE A 191 -10.12 5.37 -9.19
C ILE A 191 -10.70 4.48 -10.29
N PHE A 192 -9.89 4.10 -11.28
CA PHE A 192 -10.34 3.22 -12.36
C PHE A 192 -10.60 1.79 -11.89
N ILE A 193 -9.78 1.22 -10.99
CA ILE A 193 -10.07 -0.08 -10.35
C ILE A 193 -11.47 -0.08 -9.76
N GLY A 194 -11.84 1.05 -9.14
CA GLY A 194 -13.14 1.26 -8.55
C GLY A 194 -13.31 0.48 -7.25
N ILE A 195 -14.56 0.45 -6.79
CA ILE A 195 -14.97 -0.23 -5.57
C ILE A 195 -16.29 -0.96 -5.81
N ASN A 196 -16.51 -2.07 -5.11
CA ASN A 196 -17.78 -2.78 -5.13
C ASN A 196 -18.69 -2.35 -3.97
N GLU A 197 -19.93 -2.83 -3.95
CA GLU A 197 -20.90 -2.51 -2.89
C GLU A 197 -20.44 -2.96 -1.50
N GLU A 198 -19.74 -4.08 -1.43
CA GLU A 198 -19.24 -4.65 -0.18
C GLU A 198 -18.11 -3.81 0.41
N ASP A 199 -17.25 -3.23 -0.43
CA ASP A 199 -16.20 -2.28 -0.02
C ASP A 199 -16.82 -1.06 0.67
N ILE A 200 -17.86 -0.48 0.05
CA ILE A 200 -18.61 0.67 0.58
C ILE A 200 -19.29 0.28 1.90
N LYS A 201 -19.97 -0.87 1.94
CA LYS A 201 -20.71 -1.35 3.11
C LYS A 201 -19.79 -1.70 4.28
N LYS A 202 -18.62 -2.28 4.03
CA LYS A 202 -17.66 -2.65 5.08
C LYS A 202 -16.72 -1.51 5.48
N ARG A 203 -16.65 -0.44 4.68
CA ARG A 203 -15.73 0.69 4.89
C ARG A 203 -14.29 0.18 5.00
N ASN A 204 -13.97 -0.79 4.16
CA ASN A 204 -12.69 -1.48 4.22
C ASN A 204 -11.55 -0.61 3.64
N GLN A 205 -10.33 -1.14 3.67
CA GLN A 205 -9.17 -0.42 3.17
C GLN A 205 -9.28 -0.03 1.68
N ARG A 206 -9.99 -0.80 0.85
CA ARG A 206 -10.20 -0.44 -0.57
C ARG A 206 -11.08 0.79 -0.70
N PHE A 207 -12.19 0.84 0.04
CA PHE A 207 -13.03 2.02 0.13
C PHE A 207 -12.24 3.24 0.60
N ALA A 208 -11.43 3.08 1.66
CA ALA A 208 -10.60 4.15 2.20
C ALA A 208 -9.60 4.70 1.17
N THR A 209 -8.95 3.79 0.45
CA THR A 209 -7.96 4.12 -0.58
C THR A 209 -8.62 4.81 -1.78
N TYR A 210 -9.81 4.34 -2.18
CA TYR A 210 -10.59 4.90 -3.29
C TYR A 210 -11.05 6.33 -3.04
N PHE A 211 -11.73 6.61 -1.92
CA PHE A 211 -12.21 7.99 -1.68
C PHE A 211 -11.03 8.95 -1.49
N ASN A 212 -9.95 8.50 -0.85
CA ASN A 212 -8.74 9.32 -0.74
C ASN A 212 -8.20 9.65 -2.13
N ALA A 213 -8.10 8.70 -3.05
CA ALA A 213 -7.70 8.97 -4.43
C ALA A 213 -8.63 9.98 -5.12
N MET A 214 -9.94 9.82 -4.96
CA MET A 214 -10.95 10.75 -5.49
C MET A 214 -10.78 12.19 -4.95
N VAL A 215 -10.51 12.34 -3.65
CA VAL A 215 -10.24 13.65 -3.02
C VAL A 215 -8.93 14.24 -3.52
N GLN A 216 -7.85 13.46 -3.63
CA GLN A 216 -6.56 13.94 -4.11
C GLN A 216 -6.61 14.39 -5.58
N MET A 217 -7.48 13.76 -6.38
CA MET A 217 -7.72 14.12 -7.78
C MET A 217 -8.80 15.20 -7.97
N GLY A 218 -9.42 15.69 -6.88
CA GLY A 218 -10.41 16.76 -6.93
C GLY A 218 -11.82 16.34 -7.37
N TYR A 219 -12.10 15.03 -7.43
CA TYR A 219 -13.44 14.51 -7.75
C TYR A 219 -14.40 14.57 -6.55
N LEU A 220 -13.86 14.62 -5.32
CA LEU A 220 -14.64 14.75 -4.09
C LEU A 220 -14.12 15.91 -3.24
N PRO A 221 -15.00 16.59 -2.47
CA PRO A 221 -14.58 17.65 -1.57
C PRO A 221 -13.73 17.08 -0.41
N LYS A 222 -12.81 17.90 0.10
CA LYS A 222 -12.16 17.67 1.39
C LYS A 222 -13.16 18.00 2.49
N LEU A 223 -13.51 17.00 3.31
CA LEU A 223 -14.45 17.17 4.42
C LEU A 223 -13.76 17.55 5.74
N TYR A 224 -12.42 17.64 5.74
CA TYR A 224 -11.56 18.00 6.87
C TYR A 224 -10.30 18.74 6.39
#